data_AF-A0A2M7G7V0-F1
#
_entry.id   AF-A0A2M7G7V0-F1
#
_cell.length_a   1.000
_cell.length_b   1.000
_cell.length_c   1.000
_cell.angle_alpha   90.00
_cell.angle_beta   90.00
_cell.angle_gamma   90.00
#
_symmetry.space_group_name_H-M   'P 1'
#
loop_
_entity.id
_entity.type
_entity.pdbx_description
1 polymer ?
#
loop_
_entity_poly.entity_id
_entity_poly.type
_entity_poly.pdbx_seq_one_letter_code
_entity_poly.pdbx_strand_id
1 'polypeptide(L)'
;MAGKKFQYRLEKVLDFRTKKVEQLQAELALAIRDRDTEVAMLNALSEKRTKAQKSLEGYLSRGEVAEVQQTNTFLENLAKKLESQTRIVSKMNESVELIRKKLVVASKEKKIMEKHKEKKHEEWKVEMGKIEAKQLDEMAGTIFRKNLSKKALTLEEEERRQEVMEKQLLIEALKAKKKKH
;
A
#
# COMPACT_ATOMS: atom_id res chain seq x y z
N MET A 1 20.69 -20.08 5.89
CA MET A 1 19.38 -20.12 6.59
C MET A 1 18.46 -19.14 5.88
N ALA A 2 17.44 -19.61 5.16
CA ALA A 2 16.50 -18.71 4.52
C ALA A 2 15.63 -18.07 5.61
N GLY A 3 15.90 -16.80 5.93
CA GLY A 3 15.11 -16.02 6.88
C GLY A 3 13.63 -16.08 6.50
N LYS A 4 12.78 -16.43 7.46
CA LYS A 4 11.33 -16.60 7.26
C LYS A 4 10.78 -15.29 6.71
N LYS A 5 10.29 -15.21 5.47
CA LYS A 5 9.77 -13.95 4.92
C LYS A 5 8.50 -13.51 5.66
N PHE A 6 8.28 -12.21 5.81
CA PHE A 6 7.03 -11.68 6.35
C PHE A 6 5.84 -12.12 5.49
N GLN A 7 4.80 -12.64 6.14
CA GLN A 7 3.55 -13.02 5.49
C GLN A 7 2.40 -12.31 6.19
N TYR A 8 1.74 -11.42 5.46
CA TYR A 8 0.57 -10.72 5.96
C TYR A 8 -0.68 -11.58 5.79
N ARG A 9 -1.31 -11.95 6.91
CA ARG A 9 -2.48 -12.85 6.91
C ARG A 9 -3.67 -12.30 6.13
N LEU A 10 -3.79 -10.98 6.00
CA LEU A 10 -4.90 -10.30 5.33
C LEU A 10 -4.52 -9.75 3.95
N GLU A 11 -3.48 -10.28 3.31
CA GLU A 11 -3.03 -9.83 1.98
C GLU A 11 -4.18 -9.89 0.95
N LYS A 12 -4.89 -11.02 0.88
CA LYS A 12 -6.04 -11.18 -0.03
C LYS A 12 -7.15 -10.13 0.18
N VAL A 13 -7.35 -9.69 1.44
CA VAL A 13 -8.34 -8.66 1.77
C VAL A 13 -7.86 -7.29 1.31
N LEU A 14 -6.57 -6.99 1.48
CA LEU A 14 -5.95 -5.76 0.99
C LEU A 14 -5.99 -5.70 -0.55
N ASP A 15 -5.72 -6.80 -1.23
CA ASP A 15 -5.80 -6.91 -2.69
C ASP A 15 -7.23 -6.68 -3.18
N PHE A 16 -8.22 -7.30 -2.53
CA PHE A 16 -9.63 -7.10 -2.85
C PHE A 16 -10.03 -5.62 -2.70
N ARG A 17 -9.62 -4.96 -1.61
CA ARG A 17 -9.89 -3.53 -1.40
C ARG A 17 -9.19 -2.65 -2.43
N THR A 18 -7.98 -3.02 -2.83
CA THR A 18 -7.22 -2.31 -3.88
C THR A 18 -7.95 -2.38 -5.21
N LYS A 19 -8.34 -3.58 -5.64
CA LYS A 19 -9.17 -3.78 -6.84
C LYS A 19 -10.49 -3.05 -6.77
N LYS A 20 -11.12 -2.98 -5.59
CA LYS A 20 -12.38 -2.23 -5.42
C LYS A 20 -12.19 -0.73 -5.65
N VAL A 21 -11.08 -0.16 -5.17
CA VAL A 21 -10.73 1.25 -5.43
C VAL A 21 -10.50 1.48 -6.91
N GLU A 22 -9.70 0.63 -7.58
CA GLU A 22 -9.43 0.72 -9.01
C GLU A 22 -10.72 0.64 -9.85
N GLN A 23 -11.61 -0.30 -9.50
CA GLN A 23 -12.91 -0.42 -10.14
C GLN A 23 -13.75 0.86 -9.99
N LEU A 24 -13.83 1.41 -8.79
CA LEU A 24 -14.57 2.66 -8.54
C LEU A 24 -13.95 3.87 -9.24
N GLN A 25 -12.64 3.90 -9.43
CA GLN A 25 -11.97 4.94 -10.22
C GLN A 25 -12.34 4.84 -11.71
N ALA A 26 -12.36 3.63 -12.26
CA ALA A 26 -12.79 3.39 -13.63
C ALA A 26 -14.28 3.75 -13.83
N GLU A 27 -15.15 3.31 -12.92
CA GLU A 27 -16.58 3.67 -12.93
C GLU A 27 -16.78 5.18 -12.85
N LEU A 28 -16.00 5.88 -12.00
CA LEU A 28 -16.06 7.34 -11.89
C LEU A 28 -15.63 8.04 -13.17
N ALA A 29 -14.56 7.57 -13.81
CA ALA A 29 -14.07 8.14 -15.05
C ALA A 29 -15.11 8.01 -16.19
N LEU A 30 -15.76 6.84 -16.29
CA LEU A 30 -16.84 6.63 -17.25
C LEU A 30 -18.04 7.53 -16.96
N ALA A 31 -18.49 7.60 -15.70
CA ALA A 31 -19.62 8.44 -15.32
C ALA A 31 -19.35 9.94 -15.56
N ILE A 32 -18.13 10.41 -15.33
CA ILE A 32 -17.73 11.80 -15.64
C ILE A 32 -17.79 12.03 -17.14
N ARG A 33 -17.20 11.13 -17.95
CA ARG A 33 -17.20 11.26 -19.41
C ARG A 33 -18.63 11.33 -19.95
N ASP A 34 -19.49 10.42 -19.51
CA ASP A 34 -20.88 10.36 -19.97
C ASP A 34 -21.63 11.64 -19.53
N ARG A 35 -21.44 12.10 -18.29
CA ARG A 35 -21.98 13.40 -17.82
C ARG A 35 -21.50 14.57 -18.68
N ASP A 36 -20.23 14.61 -19.04
CA ASP A 36 -19.66 15.70 -19.83
C ASP A 36 -20.22 15.72 -21.25
N THR A 37 -20.51 14.55 -21.84
CA THR A 37 -21.22 14.48 -23.13
C THR A 37 -22.63 15.05 -23.05
N GLU A 38 -23.37 14.76 -21.98
CA GLU A 38 -24.73 15.29 -21.76
C GLU A 38 -24.71 16.79 -21.48
N VAL A 39 -23.68 17.29 -20.78
CA VAL A 39 -23.46 18.73 -20.57
C VAL A 39 -23.15 19.44 -21.89
N ALA A 40 -22.31 18.85 -22.75
CA ALA A 40 -22.03 19.41 -24.07
C ALA A 40 -23.31 19.51 -24.93
N MET A 41 -24.17 18.48 -24.88
CA MET A 41 -25.47 18.49 -25.56
C MET A 41 -26.40 19.58 -25.00
N LEU A 42 -26.44 19.76 -23.67
CA LEU A 42 -27.20 20.83 -23.03
C LEU A 42 -26.73 22.22 -23.50
N ASN A 43 -25.42 22.43 -23.55
CA ASN A 43 -24.83 23.68 -24.01
C ASN A 43 -25.16 23.96 -25.48
N ALA A 44 -25.09 22.95 -26.35
CA ALA A 44 -25.46 23.07 -27.75
C ALA A 44 -26.95 23.43 -27.93
N LEU A 45 -27.85 22.83 -27.14
CA LEU A 45 -29.28 23.18 -27.13
C LEU A 45 -29.50 24.62 -26.65
N SER A 46 -28.75 25.06 -25.63
CA SER A 46 -28.84 26.41 -25.10
C SER A 46 -28.38 27.43 -26.14
N GLU A 47 -27.26 27.18 -26.81
CA GLU A 47 -26.76 28.04 -27.89
C GLU A 47 -27.77 28.10 -29.05
N LYS A 48 -28.37 26.97 -29.42
CA LYS A 48 -29.40 26.92 -30.46
C LYS A 48 -30.63 27.75 -30.09
N ARG A 49 -31.05 27.71 -28.82
CA ARG A 49 -32.14 28.55 -28.31
C ARG A 49 -31.78 30.04 -28.39
N THR A 50 -30.57 30.42 -27.96
CA THR A 50 -30.12 31.82 -28.05
C THR A 50 -30.10 32.33 -29.48
N LYS A 51 -29.63 31.51 -30.44
CA LYS A 51 -29.67 31.87 -31.88
C LYS A 51 -31.10 32.06 -32.38
N ALA A 52 -31.99 31.12 -32.06
CA ALA A 52 -33.40 31.22 -32.45
C ALA A 52 -34.10 32.44 -31.85
N GLN A 53 -33.76 32.81 -30.61
CA GLN A 53 -34.30 34.01 -29.96
C GLN A 53 -33.83 35.30 -30.66
N LYS A 54 -32.55 35.38 -31.07
CA LYS A 54 -32.05 36.50 -31.89
C LYS A 54 -32.73 36.57 -33.25
N SER A 55 -32.96 35.42 -33.90
CA SER A 55 -33.70 35.38 -35.16
C SER A 55 -35.15 35.88 -34.99
N LEU A 56 -35.81 35.49 -33.90
CA LEU A 56 -37.16 35.96 -33.56
C LEU A 56 -37.23 37.49 -33.44
N GLU A 57 -36.29 38.12 -32.74
CA GLU A 57 -36.20 39.58 -32.64
C GLU A 57 -36.04 40.24 -34.02
N GLY A 58 -35.25 39.63 -34.90
CA GLY A 58 -35.10 40.04 -36.29
C GLY A 58 -36.41 39.92 -37.08
N TYR A 59 -37.14 38.82 -36.93
CA TYR A 59 -38.43 38.61 -37.60
C TYR A 59 -39.51 39.59 -37.12
N LEU A 60 -39.56 39.84 -35.81
CA LEU A 60 -40.47 40.82 -35.21
C LEU A 60 -40.23 42.24 -35.74
N SER A 61 -38.96 42.65 -35.85
CA SER A 61 -38.63 43.99 -36.37
C SER A 61 -38.96 44.18 -37.85
N ARG A 62 -39.01 43.10 -38.64
CA ARG A 62 -39.40 43.12 -40.06
C ARG A 62 -40.88 42.88 -40.32
N GLY A 63 -41.67 42.55 -39.28
CA GLY A 63 -43.10 42.24 -39.43
C GLY A 63 -43.38 40.90 -40.11
N GLU A 64 -42.43 39.96 -40.06
CA GLU A 64 -42.52 38.64 -40.70
C GLU A 64 -43.35 37.66 -39.85
N VAL A 65 -44.69 37.79 -39.91
CA VAL A 65 -45.62 37.11 -38.99
C VAL A 65 -45.53 35.58 -39.05
N ALA A 66 -45.35 34.99 -40.24
CA ALA A 66 -45.27 33.54 -40.40
C ALA A 66 -44.00 32.97 -39.76
N GLU A 67 -42.87 33.65 -39.96
CA GLU A 67 -41.56 33.33 -39.42
C GLU A 67 -41.54 33.47 -37.89
N VAL A 68 -42.21 34.49 -37.36
CA VAL A 68 -42.42 34.67 -35.91
C VAL A 68 -43.18 33.50 -35.31
N GLN A 69 -44.31 33.09 -35.90
CA GLN A 69 -45.10 31.96 -35.40
C GLN A 69 -44.28 30.65 -35.45
N GLN A 70 -43.61 30.38 -36.56
CA GLN A 70 -42.78 29.19 -36.71
C GLN A 70 -41.62 29.16 -35.69
N THR A 71 -40.97 30.30 -35.48
CA THR A 71 -39.85 30.42 -34.53
C THR A 71 -40.32 30.26 -33.09
N ASN A 72 -41.50 30.78 -32.73
CA ASN A 72 -42.08 30.58 -31.40
C ASN A 72 -42.37 29.10 -31.11
N THR A 73 -43.03 28.38 -32.03
CA THR A 73 -43.25 26.93 -31.87
C THR A 73 -41.93 26.16 -31.77
N PHE A 74 -40.92 26.57 -32.53
CA PHE A 74 -39.58 25.99 -32.43
C PHE A 74 -38.92 26.24 -31.07
N LEU A 75 -39.04 27.45 -30.52
CA LEU A 75 -38.52 27.82 -29.20
C LEU A 75 -39.22 27.05 -28.06
N GLU A 76 -40.54 26.85 -28.14
CA GLU A 76 -41.27 26.02 -27.18
C GLU A 76 -40.78 24.56 -27.18
N ASN A 77 -40.56 24.00 -28.37
CA ASN A 77 -39.99 22.65 -28.50
C ASN A 77 -38.56 22.58 -27.96
N LEU A 78 -37.74 23.61 -28.17
CA LEU A 78 -36.41 23.71 -27.58
C LEU A 78 -36.46 23.82 -26.05
N ALA A 79 -37.41 24.57 -25.49
CA ALA A 79 -37.58 24.69 -24.05
C ALA A 79 -37.86 23.32 -23.41
N LYS A 80 -38.77 22.53 -23.99
CA LYS A 80 -39.05 21.15 -23.53
C LYS A 80 -37.81 20.26 -23.57
N LYS A 81 -37.03 20.33 -24.66
CA LYS A 81 -35.77 19.57 -24.82
C LYS A 81 -34.71 19.99 -23.81
N LEU A 82 -34.57 21.28 -23.55
CA LEU A 82 -33.66 21.82 -22.55
C LEU A 82 -34.03 21.35 -21.15
N GLU A 83 -35.33 21.36 -20.82
CA GLU A 83 -35.81 20.87 -19.53
C GLU A 83 -35.49 19.38 -19.36
N SER A 84 -35.78 18.55 -20.35
CA SER A 84 -35.44 17.12 -20.28
C SER A 84 -33.94 16.90 -20.16
N GLN A 85 -33.12 17.64 -20.93
CA GLN A 85 -31.68 17.52 -20.91
C GLN A 85 -31.07 17.96 -19.57
N THR A 86 -31.62 19.02 -18.98
CA THR A 86 -31.22 19.51 -17.65
C THR A 86 -31.48 18.45 -16.58
N ARG A 87 -32.63 17.77 -16.64
CA ARG A 87 -32.95 16.66 -15.73
C ARG A 87 -31.98 15.49 -15.90
N ILE A 88 -31.59 15.15 -17.13
CA ILE A 88 -30.59 14.11 -17.41
C ILE A 88 -29.24 14.47 -16.79
N VAL A 89 -28.75 15.68 -17.04
CA VAL A 89 -27.49 16.18 -16.47
C VAL A 89 -27.53 16.20 -14.94
N SER A 90 -28.66 16.59 -14.34
CA SER A 90 -28.83 16.54 -12.87
C SER A 90 -28.65 15.13 -12.32
N LYS A 91 -29.32 14.13 -12.92
CA LYS A 91 -29.18 12.72 -12.51
C LYS A 91 -27.76 12.19 -12.71
N MET A 92 -27.12 12.58 -13.81
CA MET A 92 -25.72 12.24 -14.07
C MET A 92 -24.78 12.83 -13.01
N ASN A 93 -24.99 14.08 -12.61
CA ASN A 93 -24.24 14.71 -11.52
C ASN A 93 -24.42 13.99 -10.19
N GLU A 94 -25.66 13.62 -9.84
CA GLU A 94 -25.96 12.84 -8.63
C GLU A 94 -25.25 11.48 -8.65
N SER A 95 -25.25 10.79 -9.79
CA SER A 95 -24.55 9.51 -9.97
C SER A 95 -23.05 9.66 -9.78
N VAL A 96 -22.43 10.67 -10.40
CA VAL A 96 -21.00 10.98 -10.24
C VAL A 96 -20.66 11.23 -8.77
N GLU A 97 -21.47 12.03 -8.07
CA GLU A 97 -21.26 12.33 -6.64
C GLU A 97 -21.41 11.09 -5.76
N LEU A 98 -22.36 10.19 -6.08
CA LEU A 98 -22.50 8.93 -5.38
C LEU A 98 -21.26 8.05 -5.54
N ILE A 99 -20.73 7.93 -6.76
CA ILE A 99 -19.51 7.14 -7.02
C ILE A 99 -18.30 7.77 -6.32
N ARG A 100 -18.18 9.11 -6.33
CA ARG A 100 -17.13 9.82 -5.57
C ARG A 100 -17.17 9.50 -4.09
N LYS A 101 -18.35 9.55 -3.46
CA LYS A 101 -18.52 9.20 -2.04
C LYS A 101 -18.10 7.76 -1.77
N LYS A 102 -18.51 6.80 -2.61
CA LYS A 102 -18.10 5.39 -2.51
C LYS A 102 -16.58 5.22 -2.64
N LEU A 103 -15.96 5.94 -3.58
CA LEU A 103 -14.50 5.90 -3.80
C LEU A 103 -13.73 6.42 -2.57
N VAL A 104 -14.20 7.49 -1.95
CA VAL A 104 -13.59 8.06 -0.72
C VAL A 104 -13.62 7.03 0.41
N VAL A 105 -14.76 6.38 0.64
CA VAL A 105 -14.90 5.34 1.68
C VAL A 105 -13.99 4.16 1.39
N ALA A 106 -14.00 3.62 0.17
CA ALA A 106 -13.16 2.50 -0.24
C ALA A 106 -11.65 2.83 -0.10
N SER A 107 -11.26 4.05 -0.46
CA SER A 107 -9.86 4.52 -0.33
C SER A 107 -9.43 4.62 1.13
N LYS A 108 -10.31 5.11 2.01
CA LYS A 108 -10.07 5.15 3.46
C LYS A 108 -9.90 3.75 4.03
N GLU A 109 -10.77 2.82 3.64
CA GLU A 109 -10.71 1.42 4.06
C GLU A 109 -9.44 0.70 3.59
N LYS A 110 -9.00 0.96 2.36
CA LYS A 110 -7.71 0.48 1.83
C LYS A 110 -6.56 1.01 2.70
N LYS A 111 -6.53 2.33 2.95
CA LYS A 111 -5.47 2.99 3.73
C LYS A 111 -5.37 2.48 5.16
N ILE A 112 -6.51 2.18 5.79
CA ILE A 112 -6.53 1.55 7.13
C ILE A 112 -5.84 0.18 7.10
N MET A 113 -6.09 -0.61 6.07
CA MET A 113 -5.49 -1.95 5.92
C MET A 113 -3.99 -1.89 5.61
N GLU A 114 -3.56 -0.92 4.82
CA GLU A 114 -2.13 -0.68 4.57
C GLU A 114 -1.39 -0.34 5.86
N LYS A 115 -1.93 0.58 6.67
CA LYS A 115 -1.37 0.92 7.98
C LYS A 115 -1.34 -0.28 8.92
N HIS A 116 -2.38 -1.11 8.90
CA HIS A 116 -2.40 -2.34 9.69
C HIS A 116 -1.32 -3.33 9.24
N LYS A 117 -1.12 -3.51 7.92
CA LYS A 117 -0.04 -4.33 7.36
C LYS A 117 1.33 -3.82 7.78
N GLU A 118 1.56 -2.51 7.70
CA GLU A 118 2.80 -1.86 8.13
C GLU A 118 3.08 -2.11 9.61
N LYS A 119 2.08 -1.92 10.47
CA LYS A 119 2.21 -2.23 11.91
C LYS A 119 2.56 -3.70 12.15
N LYS A 120 1.91 -4.64 11.45
CA LYS A 120 2.21 -6.07 11.55
C LYS A 120 3.61 -6.43 11.05
N HIS A 121 4.10 -5.73 10.04
CA HIS A 121 5.46 -5.90 9.55
C HIS A 121 6.48 -5.44 10.59
N GLU A 122 6.23 -4.32 11.25
CA GLU A 122 7.10 -3.81 12.31
C GLU A 122 7.12 -4.74 13.54
N GLU A 123 5.95 -5.21 13.98
CA GLU A 123 5.84 -6.24 15.03
C GLU A 123 6.64 -7.50 14.67
N TRP A 124 6.56 -7.94 13.41
CA TRP A 124 7.30 -9.10 12.93
C TRP A 124 8.83 -8.88 12.92
N LYS A 125 9.32 -7.70 12.51
CA LYS A 125 10.74 -7.37 12.56
C LYS A 125 11.29 -7.41 13.97
N VAL A 126 10.57 -6.80 14.93
CA VAL A 126 10.96 -6.80 16.34
C VAL A 126 11.06 -8.24 16.86
N GLU A 127 10.11 -9.10 16.51
CA GLU A 127 10.12 -10.50 16.92
C GLU A 127 11.28 -11.29 16.28
N MET A 128 11.56 -11.06 15.00
CA MET A 128 12.72 -11.69 14.35
C MET A 128 14.03 -11.23 14.98
N GLY A 129 14.18 -9.94 15.31
CA GLY A 129 15.36 -9.43 15.99
C GLY A 129 15.58 -10.08 17.36
N LYS A 130 14.49 -10.33 18.13
CA LYS A 130 14.58 -11.07 19.40
C LYS A 130 15.02 -12.52 19.20
N ILE A 131 14.49 -13.19 18.18
CA ILE A 131 14.86 -14.58 17.86
C ILE A 131 16.33 -14.65 17.42
N GLU A 132 16.77 -13.74 16.56
CA GLU A 132 18.16 -13.65 16.10
C GLU A 132 19.11 -13.37 17.27
N ALA A 133 18.79 -12.42 18.15
CA ALA A 133 19.58 -12.13 19.35
C ALA A 133 19.71 -13.37 20.24
N LYS A 134 18.60 -14.08 20.50
CA LYS A 134 18.62 -15.31 21.29
C LYS A 134 19.48 -16.40 20.64
N GLN A 135 19.41 -16.56 19.32
CA GLN A 135 20.25 -17.51 18.60
C GLN A 135 21.73 -17.16 18.70
N LEU A 136 22.08 -15.88 18.58
CA LEU A 136 23.46 -15.40 18.74
C LEU A 136 23.98 -15.65 20.16
N ASP A 137 23.19 -15.38 21.19
CA ASP A 137 23.55 -15.64 22.58
C ASP A 137 23.77 -17.13 22.85
N GLU A 138 22.90 -18.00 22.33
CA GLU A 138 23.04 -19.46 22.45
C GLU A 138 24.30 -19.97 21.74
N MET A 139 24.61 -19.42 20.55
CA MET A 139 25.85 -19.73 19.83
C MET A 139 27.08 -19.24 20.60
N ALA A 140 27.07 -18.00 21.08
CA ALA A 140 28.16 -17.43 21.87
C ALA A 140 28.41 -18.24 23.15
N GLY A 141 27.35 -18.62 23.87
CA GLY A 141 27.45 -19.49 25.05
C GLY A 141 28.02 -20.87 24.72
N THR A 142 27.67 -21.44 23.57
CA THR A 142 28.21 -22.74 23.12
C THR A 142 29.70 -22.65 22.77
N ILE A 143 30.10 -21.59 22.05
CA ILE A 143 31.51 -21.30 21.74
C ILE A 143 32.31 -21.09 23.03
N PHE A 144 31.76 -20.30 23.96
CA PHE A 144 32.39 -20.02 25.24
C PHE A 144 32.60 -21.28 26.08
N ARG A 145 31.56 -22.13 26.22
CA ARG A 145 31.67 -23.43 26.90
C ARG A 145 32.73 -24.33 26.25
N LYS A 146 32.79 -24.37 24.92
CA LYS A 146 33.79 -25.14 24.18
C LYS A 146 35.21 -24.63 24.44
N ASN A 147 35.41 -23.31 24.47
CA ASN A 147 36.71 -22.71 24.75
C ASN A 147 37.16 -22.93 26.19
N LEU A 148 36.25 -22.86 27.17
CA LEU A 148 36.54 -23.20 28.56
C LEU A 148 36.98 -24.66 28.72
N SER A 149 36.24 -25.60 28.11
CA SER A 149 36.60 -27.02 28.14
C SER A 149 37.98 -27.27 27.52
N LYS A 150 38.30 -26.62 26.39
CA LYS A 150 39.64 -26.68 25.81
C LYS A 150 40.72 -26.14 26.75
N LYS A 151 40.48 -25.00 27.41
CA LYS A 151 41.44 -24.41 28.34
C LYS A 151 41.69 -25.30 29.57
N ALA A 152 40.64 -25.95 30.08
CA ALA A 152 40.78 -26.90 31.18
C ALA A 152 41.64 -28.12 30.76
N LEU A 153 41.39 -28.68 29.58
CA LEU A 153 42.19 -29.78 29.03
C LEU A 153 43.66 -29.40 28.85
N THR A 154 43.94 -28.20 28.32
CA THR A 154 45.34 -27.74 28.15
C THR A 154 46.06 -27.57 29.48
N LEU A 155 45.37 -27.05 30.51
CA LEU A 155 45.95 -26.90 31.85
C LEU A 155 46.24 -28.28 32.48
N GLU A 156 45.30 -29.24 32.40
CA GLU A 156 45.54 -30.61 32.88
C GLU A 156 46.69 -31.32 32.14
N GLU A 157 46.88 -31.05 30.85
CA GLU A 157 48.02 -31.57 30.09
C GLU A 157 49.34 -30.92 30.52
N GLU A 158 49.35 -29.61 30.80
CA GLU A 158 50.52 -28.88 31.29
C GLU A 158 50.93 -29.33 32.70
N GLU A 159 49.97 -29.48 33.62
CA GLU A 159 50.19 -29.99 34.97
C GLU A 159 50.78 -31.40 34.93
N ARG A 160 50.21 -32.31 34.12
CA ARG A 160 50.77 -33.66 33.93
C ARG A 160 52.20 -33.64 33.39
N ARG A 161 52.52 -32.72 32.47
CA ARG A 161 53.90 -32.58 31.96
C ARG A 161 54.85 -32.07 33.02
N GLN A 162 54.43 -31.12 33.86
CA GLN A 162 55.22 -30.62 34.98
C GLN A 162 55.49 -31.71 36.01
N GLU A 163 54.48 -32.46 36.42
CA GLU A 163 54.65 -33.59 37.35
C GLU A 163 55.65 -34.64 36.83
N VAL A 164 55.57 -34.96 35.53
CA VAL A 164 56.52 -35.90 34.91
C VAL A 164 57.94 -35.34 34.92
N MET A 165 58.11 -34.05 34.61
CA MET A 165 59.40 -33.37 34.64
C MET A 165 59.99 -33.33 36.06
N GLU A 166 59.19 -32.98 37.07
CA GLU A 166 59.61 -32.98 38.47
C GLU A 166 60.04 -34.36 38.95
N LYS A 167 59.26 -35.40 38.61
CA LYS A 167 59.62 -36.80 38.90
C LYS A 167 60.95 -37.17 38.23
N GLN A 168 61.19 -36.76 36.99
CA GLN A 168 62.45 -37.00 36.28
C GLN A 168 63.64 -36.29 36.96
N LEU A 169 63.49 -35.01 37.32
CA LEU A 169 64.53 -34.24 38.02
C LEU A 169 64.86 -34.84 39.39
N LEU A 170 63.86 -35.30 40.13
CA LEU A 170 64.06 -35.98 41.42
C LEU A 170 64.86 -37.28 41.23
N ILE A 171 64.54 -38.07 40.21
CA ILE A 171 65.26 -39.30 39.87
C ILE A 171 66.73 -38.98 39.51
N GLU A 172 66.98 -37.94 38.72
CA GLU A 172 68.34 -37.50 38.38
C GLU A 172 69.12 -37.01 39.60
N ALA A 173 68.51 -36.22 40.48
CA ALA A 173 69.13 -35.75 41.72
C ALA A 173 69.49 -36.91 42.66
N LEU A 174 68.63 -37.93 42.77
CA LEU A 174 68.92 -39.14 43.54
C LEU A 174 70.06 -39.96 42.93
N LYS A 175 70.13 -40.06 41.59
CA LYS A 175 71.26 -40.69 40.88
C LYS A 175 72.56 -39.92 41.10
N ALA A 176 72.53 -38.57 41.12
CA ALA A 176 73.69 -37.73 41.38
C ALA A 176 74.20 -37.86 42.83
N LYS A 177 73.30 -37.97 43.82
CA LYS A 177 73.69 -38.26 45.22
C LYS A 177 74.34 -39.63 45.39
N LYS A 178 73.87 -40.66 44.68
CA LYS A 178 74.49 -42.01 44.69
C LYS A 178 75.87 -42.06 44.04
N LYS A 179 76.25 -41.09 43.21
CA LYS A 179 77.59 -40.99 42.59
C LYS A 179 78.62 -40.21 43.42
N LYS A 180 78.21 -39.57 44.53
CA LYS A 180 79.07 -38.76 45.41
C LYS A 180 79.41 -39.43 46.75
N HIS A 181 79.02 -40.69 46.94
CA HIS A 181 79.48 -41.61 47.98
C HIS A 181 80.27 -42.73 47.32
#